data_AF-A0A511V7U8-F1
#
_entry.id   AF-A0A511V7U8-F1
#
_cell.length_a   1.000
_cell.length_b   1.000
_cell.length_c   1.000
_cell.angle_alpha   90.00
_cell.angle_beta   90.00
_cell.angle_gamma   90.00
#
_symmetry.space_group_name_H-M   'P 1'
#
loop_
_entity.id
_entity.type
_entity.pdbx_description
1 polymer ?
#
loop_
_entity_poly.entity_id
_entity_poly.type
_entity_poly.pdbx_seq_one_letter_code
_entity_poly.pdbx_strand_id
1 'polypeptide(L)' 'MEKQKQNIVNPSTLSLMAEMILDEAIRKYRIENLYKHIDEALEAGDKSRFKTLTSELKEVLGTKAVK' A
#
# COMPACT_ATOMS: atom_id res chain seq x y z
N MET A 1 -15.53 -45.16 8.46
CA MET A 1 -16.21 -43.98 7.86
C MET A 1 -15.30 -42.79 8.06
N GLU A 2 -14.44 -42.49 7.08
CA GLU A 2 -13.50 -41.37 7.17
C GLU A 2 -13.93 -40.34 6.11
N LYS A 3 -14.79 -39.39 6.49
CA LYS A 3 -15.09 -38.25 5.63
C LYS A 3 -13.89 -37.32 5.66
N GLN A 4 -13.04 -37.44 4.65
CA GLN A 4 -11.93 -36.53 4.39
C GLN A 4 -12.45 -35.10 4.40
N LYS A 5 -11.88 -34.28 5.29
CA LYS A 5 -12.14 -32.83 5.37
C LYS A 5 -11.67 -32.19 4.06
N GLN A 6 -12.57 -32.08 3.10
CA GLN A 6 -12.37 -31.26 1.93
C GLN A 6 -12.43 -29.79 2.36
N ASN A 7 -11.30 -29.28 2.85
CA ASN A 7 -11.07 -27.85 3.00
C ASN A 7 -10.83 -27.26 1.61
N ILE A 8 -11.87 -27.22 0.78
CA ILE A 8 -11.78 -26.65 -0.57
C ILE A 8 -11.85 -25.14 -0.39
N VAL A 9 -10.67 -24.52 -0.32
CA VAL A 9 -10.60 -23.08 -0.56
C VAL A 9 -11.10 -22.87 -1.99
N ASN A 10 -12.25 -22.21 -2.13
CA ASN A 10 -12.88 -21.99 -3.42
C ASN A 10 -11.90 -21.17 -4.31
N PRO A 11 -11.67 -21.55 -5.58
CA PRO A 11 -10.79 -20.79 -6.48
C PRO A 11 -11.12 -19.28 -6.53
N SER A 12 -12.39 -18.90 -6.39
CA SER A 12 -12.80 -17.50 -6.31
C SER A 12 -12.28 -16.81 -5.04
N THR A 13 -12.24 -17.51 -3.91
CA THR A 13 -11.68 -16.96 -2.66
C THR A 13 -10.16 -16.82 -2.74
N LEU A 14 -9.47 -17.74 -3.42
CA LEU A 14 -8.03 -17.61 -3.69
C LEU A 14 -7.72 -16.42 -4.61
N SER A 15 -8.52 -16.22 -5.66
CA SER A 15 -8.36 -15.09 -6.56
C SER A 15 -8.54 -13.75 -5.84
N LEU A 16 -9.57 -13.64 -4.99
CA LEU A 16 -9.79 -12.44 -4.18
C LEU A 16 -8.63 -12.18 -3.21
N MET A 17 -8.11 -13.23 -2.56
CA MET A 17 -6.94 -13.11 -1.68
C MET A 17 -5.70 -12.63 -2.44
N ALA A 18 -5.46 -13.15 -3.65
CA ALA A 18 -4.35 -12.73 -4.48
C ALA A 18 -4.45 -11.24 -4.85
N GLU A 19 -5.65 -10.77 -5.20
CA GLU A 19 -5.90 -9.35 -5.48
C GLU A 19 -5.64 -8.48 -4.25
N MET A 20 -6.14 -8.88 -3.07
CA MET A 20 -5.89 -8.15 -1.82
C MET A 20 -4.40 -8.07 -1.46
N ILE A 21 -3.66 -9.16 -1.64
CA ILE A 21 -2.21 -9.21 -1.39
C ILE A 21 -1.47 -8.31 -2.38
N LEU A 22 -1.85 -8.34 -3.66
CA LEU A 22 -1.27 -7.51 -4.69
C LEU A 22 -1.51 -6.02 -4.39
N ASP A 23 -2.74 -5.65 -4.05
CA ASP A 23 -3.10 -4.30 -3.65
C ASP A 23 -2.28 -3.83 -2.44
N GLU A 24 -2.10 -4.69 -1.44
CA GLU A 24 -1.27 -4.36 -0.28
C GLU A 24 0.20 -4.18 -0.64
N ALA A 25 0.76 -5.06 -1.48
CA ALA A 25 2.14 -4.97 -1.94
C ALA A 25 2.38 -3.67 -2.74
N ILE A 26 1.47 -3.32 -3.65
CA ILE A 26 1.53 -2.08 -4.43
C ILE A 26 1.44 -0.87 -3.50
N ARG A 27 0.52 -0.86 -2.53
CA ARG A 27 0.40 0.22 -1.56
C ARG A 27 1.69 0.40 -0.75
N LYS A 28 2.25 -0.68 -0.20
CA LYS A 28 3.51 -0.64 0.56
C LYS A 28 4.66 -0.10 -0.28
N TYR A 29 4.83 -0.60 -1.50
CA TYR A 29 5.88 -0.14 -2.41
C TYR A 29 5.77 1.37 -2.70
N ARG A 30 4.56 1.87 -2.95
CA ARG A 30 4.34 3.31 -3.20
C ARG A 30 4.68 4.14 -1.96
N ILE A 31 4.30 3.69 -0.77
CA ILE A 31 4.61 4.36 0.50
C ILE A 31 6.13 4.41 0.74
N GLU A 32 6.82 3.27 0.62
CA GLU A 32 8.28 3.19 0.79
C GLU A 32 9.00 4.10 -0.21
N ASN A 33 8.55 4.10 -1.47
CA ASN A 33 9.13 4.95 -2.50
C ASN A 33 8.90 6.44 -2.20
N LEU A 34 7.72 6.82 -1.72
CA LEU A 34 7.45 8.21 -1.32
C LEU A 34 8.33 8.64 -0.14
N TYR A 35 8.49 7.80 0.88
CA TYR A 35 9.41 8.08 1.99
C TYR A 35 10.85 8.30 1.49
N LYS A 36 11.34 7.42 0.61
CA LYS A 36 12.68 7.57 0.03
C LYS A 36 12.85 8.91 -0.69
N HIS A 37 11.88 9.31 -1.52
CA HIS A 37 11.95 10.58 -2.23
C HIS A 37 11.81 11.80 -1.29
N ILE A 38 11.06 11.65 -0.19
CA ILE A 38 10.96 12.66 0.86
C ILE A 38 12.31 12.86 1.53
N ASP A 39 13.00 11.77 1.87
CA ASP A 39 14.33 11.81 2.48
C ASP A 39 15.34 12.45 1.53
N GLU A 40 15.34 12.08 0.25
CA GLU A 40 16.16 12.73 -0.79
C GLU A 40 15.86 14.23 -0.92
N ALA A 41 14.59 14.63 -0.82
CA ALA A 41 14.20 16.04 -0.85
C ALA A 41 14.65 16.80 0.40
N LEU A 42 14.65 16.14 1.57
CA LEU A 42 15.15 16.72 2.82
C LEU A 42 16.66 16.90 2.79
N GLU A 43 17.41 15.91 2.29
CA GLU A 43 18.87 16.00 2.09
C GLU A 43 19.23 17.12 1.11
N ALA A 44 18.47 17.28 0.03
CA ALA A 44 18.65 18.35 -0.93
C ALA A 44 18.17 19.73 -0.43
N GLY A 45 17.45 19.80 0.71
CA GLY A 45 16.84 21.02 1.22
C GLY A 45 15.67 21.56 0.38
N ASP A 46 15.08 20.73 -0.49
CA ASP A 46 14.00 21.11 -1.40
C ASP A 46 12.63 21.05 -0.71
N LYS A 47 12.26 22.19 -0.12
CA LYS A 47 10.97 22.36 0.58
C LYS A 47 9.75 22.20 -0.34
N SER A 48 9.88 22.50 -1.63
CA SER A 48 8.77 22.38 -2.59
C SER A 48 8.48 20.92 -2.86
N ARG A 49 9.53 20.16 -3.18
CA ARG A 49 9.44 18.73 -3.45
C ARG A 49 9.00 17.95 -2.20
N PHE A 50 9.53 18.29 -1.03
CA PHE A 50 9.08 17.74 0.25
C PHE A 50 7.57 17.92 0.47
N LYS A 51 7.05 19.14 0.26
CA LYS A 51 5.63 19.45 0.49
C LYS A 51 4.71 18.69 -0.48
N THR A 52 5.12 18.57 -1.74
CA THR A 52 4.37 17.82 -2.76
C THR A 52 4.33 16.33 -2.41
N LEU A 53 5.50 15.72 -2.16
CA LEU A 53 5.60 14.29 -1.84
C LEU A 53 4.90 13.93 -0.52
N THR A 54 4.97 14.82 0.48
CA THR A 54 4.25 14.62 1.76
C THR A 54 2.74 14.72 1.57
N SER A 55 2.26 15.56 0.66
CA SER A 55 0.82 15.64 0.33
C SER A 55 0.36 14.35 -0.33
N GLU A 56 1.13 13.85 -1.29
CA GLU A 56 0.86 12.57 -1.96
C GLU A 56 0.88 11.38 -0.97
N LEU A 57 1.84 11.35 -0.05
CA LEU A 57 1.91 10.35 1.01
C LEU A 57 0.65 10.35 1.89
N LYS A 58 0.12 11.53 2.25
CA LYS A 58 -1.11 11.66 3.05
C LYS A 58 -2.35 11.15 2.32
N GLU A 59 -2.40 11.29 1.00
CA GLU A 59 -3.48 10.74 0.17
C GLU A 59 -3.40 9.22 0.13
N VAL A 60 -2.21 8.65 -0.06
CA VAL A 60 -1.99 7.19 -0.07
C VAL A 60 -2.28 6.55 1.30
N LEU A 61 -1.96 7.24 2.39
CA LEU A 61 -2.26 6.79 3.76
C LEU A 61 -3.74 6.94 4.16
N GLY A 62 -4.58 7.52 3.29
CA GLY A 62 -6.00 7.69 3.57
C GLY A 62 -6.30 8.69 4.70
N THR A 63 -5.32 9.48 5.13
CA THR A 63 -5.53 10.61 6.05
C THR A 63 -6.19 11.77 5.31
N LYS A 64 -7.44 11.57 4.88
CA LYS A 64 -8.30 12.70 4.57
C LYS A 64 -8.47 13.49 5.86
N ALA A 65 -7.84 14.66 5.92
CA ALA A 65 -8.32 15.70 6.81
C ALA A 65 -9.80 15.89 6.46
N VAL A 66 -10.66 15.50 7.40
CA VAL A 66 -12.10 15.76 7.37
C VAL A 66 -12.25 17.26 7.15
N LYS A 67 -12.71 17.63 5.96
CA LYS A 67 -13.14 19.00 5.64
C LYS A 67 -14.55 19.20 6.18
#